data_AF-A0A819LXK4-F1
#
_entry.id   AF-A0A819LXK4-F1
#
_cell.length_a   1.000
_cell.length_b   1.000
_cell.length_c   1.000
_cell.angle_alpha   90.00
_cell.angle_beta   90.00
_cell.angle_gamma   90.00
#
_symmetry.space_group_name_H-M   'P 1'
#
loop_
_entity.id
_entity.type
_entity.pdbx_description
1 polymer ?
#
loop_
_entity_poly.entity_id
_entity_poly.type
_entity_poly.pdbx_seq_one_letter_code
_entity_poly.pdbx_strand_id
1 'polypeptide(L)'
;MGLSNSCLPIKRNNAVSKSKSEQHHETVSNNAIKINEASEDVLLLLPGITRQLAHNIIQYRHVNDGFKQLNEVLEVDGITSKVFKLIHNDITIDTLTPSSSNKKKEPINLNSASYNELRTVPGLTGNLVKRIIKRRERKGSFRFIEDLLKIKGINYVILAAARPYLTIDRQQMTTSMSDSSVNNLYPTLTRNNHKTDTFSVASLLLETLPTELQTILISSPPRHPSSFHDNNNNNMNPNIFRFASWNLQQLTNDKVQNPGVREVICRVILANNFSLIGIQEIGNKEALDLIIKELNSPTIPLLKDWPNRNRGNWKYTMSDVAGQMFQGSEYLGFLYNESVGIELKQASLLSSKTYFTCSPYITIFRIYNKYELVFVNIHLETRRLDDNEIKAVSVLIQAMKNTIKQKHIIIFGDFNNVPTAPEFQALVACNYSYTIQENKDVSPKTTQGSTCVHNIWLSEEAKALSTGNSGVIRDNLTSLWIPSGWTWGGLVSDHCPIWTEFDLS
;
A
#
# COMPACT_ATOMS: atom_id res chain seq x y z
N MET A 1 49.85 -35.18 35.14
CA MET A 1 49.97 -34.23 36.26
C MET A 1 48.66 -34.26 37.06
N GLY A 2 48.77 -34.50 38.37
CA GLY A 2 47.80 -34.05 39.39
C GLY A 2 46.43 -34.74 39.44
N LEU A 3 46.29 -35.68 40.39
CA LEU A 3 45.05 -36.34 40.80
C LEU A 3 44.14 -35.45 41.68
N SER A 4 42.89 -35.94 41.81
CA SER A 4 42.10 -36.08 43.06
C SER A 4 40.92 -35.12 43.35
N ASN A 5 39.72 -35.70 43.20
CA ASN A 5 38.69 -35.95 44.22
C ASN A 5 38.24 -34.87 45.23
N SER A 6 36.91 -34.67 45.24
CA SER A 6 35.96 -34.81 46.38
C SER A 6 35.28 -33.57 47.02
N CYS A 7 33.94 -33.72 47.09
CA CYS A 7 32.94 -33.39 48.14
C CYS A 7 32.65 -31.96 48.67
N LEU A 8 31.43 -31.47 48.34
CA LEU A 8 30.33 -30.91 49.18
C LEU A 8 30.59 -29.66 50.09
N PRO A 9 29.56 -29.04 50.73
CA PRO A 9 28.80 -27.86 50.27
C PRO A 9 28.98 -26.62 51.18
N ILE A 10 28.58 -25.41 50.75
CA ILE A 10 28.66 -24.19 51.57
C ILE A 10 27.28 -23.59 51.87
N LYS A 11 27.09 -23.31 53.17
CA LYS A 11 25.91 -22.79 53.88
C LYS A 11 25.65 -21.28 53.63
N ARG A 12 24.38 -20.90 53.75
CA ARG A 12 23.89 -19.53 53.99
C ARG A 12 24.34 -18.99 55.35
N ASN A 13 24.57 -17.67 55.43
CA ASN A 13 24.35 -16.90 56.66
C ASN A 13 23.82 -15.49 56.33
N ASN A 14 22.76 -15.11 57.05
CA ASN A 14 22.17 -13.78 57.14
C ASN A 14 22.87 -12.97 58.25
N ALA A 15 23.00 -11.67 58.07
CA ALA A 15 23.01 -10.72 59.18
C ALA A 15 22.35 -9.40 58.74
N VAL A 16 21.30 -9.02 59.47
CA VAL A 16 20.58 -7.75 59.41
C VAL A 16 21.04 -6.91 60.59
N SER A 17 21.30 -5.62 60.38
CA SER A 17 21.21 -4.60 61.43
C SER A 17 20.68 -3.29 60.85
N LYS A 18 19.61 -2.79 61.49
CA LYS A 18 18.98 -1.47 61.28
C LYS A 18 19.62 -0.46 62.23
N SER A 19 19.80 0.78 61.77
CA SER A 19 19.63 1.98 62.60
C SER A 19 19.13 3.17 61.77
N LYS A 20 18.27 3.96 62.42
CA LYS A 20 17.43 5.07 61.93
C LYS A 20 18.22 6.38 61.83
N SER A 21 18.12 7.07 60.69
CA SER A 21 17.49 8.38 60.47
C SER A 21 18.02 9.58 61.28
N GLU A 22 18.63 10.52 60.57
CA GLU A 22 18.37 11.96 60.74
C GLU A 22 18.61 12.68 59.40
N GLN A 23 17.77 13.68 59.15
CA GLN A 23 17.49 14.28 57.85
C GLN A 23 18.56 15.30 57.44
N HIS A 24 19.02 15.18 56.19
CA HIS A 24 19.40 16.34 55.40
C HIS A 24 18.60 16.32 54.10
N HIS A 25 17.81 17.38 53.92
CA HIS A 25 17.11 17.73 52.69
C HIS A 25 18.12 17.86 51.54
N GLU A 26 18.17 16.87 50.65
CA GLU A 26 18.71 17.03 49.30
C GLU A 26 17.62 16.64 48.31
N THR A 27 17.27 17.62 47.50
CA THR A 27 16.19 17.67 46.52
C THR A 27 16.26 16.54 45.50
N VAL A 28 15.13 15.84 45.33
CA VAL A 28 14.85 14.86 44.26
C VAL A 28 15.12 15.50 42.89
N SER A 29 16.17 15.05 42.19
CA SER A 29 16.35 15.43 40.78
C SER A 29 15.43 14.56 39.91
N ASN A 30 14.30 15.14 39.50
CA ASN A 30 13.39 14.57 38.51
C ASN A 30 14.13 14.29 37.19
N ASN A 31 14.35 13.02 36.88
CA ASN A 31 14.99 12.56 35.64
C ASN A 31 13.95 12.22 34.57
N ALA A 32 12.93 13.07 34.39
CA ALA A 32 11.86 12.86 33.42
C ALA A 32 12.37 13.07 31.98
N ILE A 33 12.00 12.15 31.08
CA ILE A 33 12.40 12.15 29.67
C ILE A 33 11.61 13.22 28.92
N LYS A 34 12.33 14.14 28.26
CA LYS A 34 11.73 15.18 27.41
C LYS A 34 11.20 14.55 26.12
N ILE A 35 9.89 14.34 26.04
CA ILE A 35 9.28 13.57 24.95
C ILE A 35 9.46 14.24 23.58
N ASN A 36 9.51 15.57 23.55
CA ASN A 36 9.74 16.33 22.32
C ASN A 36 11.19 16.27 21.80
N GLU A 37 12.14 15.84 22.63
CA GLU A 37 13.57 15.81 22.28
C GLU A 37 14.16 14.40 22.29
N ALA A 38 13.49 13.44 22.95
CA ALA A 38 13.96 12.07 23.10
C ALA A 38 14.19 11.37 21.75
N SER A 39 15.30 10.63 21.65
CA SER A 39 15.56 9.70 20.55
C SER A 39 14.78 8.39 20.76
N GLU A 40 14.67 7.57 19.72
CA GLU A 40 14.01 6.27 19.80
C GLU A 40 14.65 5.39 20.90
N ASP A 41 15.98 5.38 20.99
CA ASP A 41 16.72 4.65 22.02
C ASP A 41 16.46 5.16 23.44
N VAL A 42 16.21 6.46 23.61
CA VAL A 42 15.87 7.06 24.91
C VAL A 42 14.44 6.72 25.29
N LEU A 43 13.51 6.69 24.33
CA LEU A 43 12.11 6.27 24.56
C LEU A 43 11.98 4.79 24.92
N LEU A 44 12.88 3.94 24.40
CA LEU A 44 12.95 2.52 24.74
C LEU A 44 13.30 2.25 26.22
N LEU A 45 13.80 3.25 26.95
CA LEU A 45 14.08 3.13 28.38
C LEU A 45 12.80 3.22 29.23
N LEU A 46 11.67 3.66 28.64
CA LEU A 46 10.40 3.79 29.33
C LEU A 46 9.69 2.44 29.50
N PRO A 47 9.10 2.15 30.67
CA PRO A 47 8.45 0.88 30.94
C PRO A 47 7.24 0.65 30.02
N GLY A 48 7.25 -0.45 29.28
CA GLY A 48 6.16 -0.83 28.37
C GLY A 48 6.23 -0.17 27.00
N ILE A 49 7.26 0.64 26.70
CA ILE A 49 7.51 1.16 25.36
C ILE A 49 8.32 0.14 24.55
N THR A 50 7.69 -0.41 23.51
CA THR A 50 8.38 -1.24 22.52
C THR A 50 8.99 -0.36 21.43
N ARG A 51 9.85 -0.94 20.57
CA ARG A 51 10.45 -0.22 19.45
C ARG A 51 9.40 0.36 18.50
N GLN A 52 8.29 -0.34 18.29
CA GLN A 52 7.18 0.16 17.49
C GLN A 52 6.49 1.35 18.18
N LEU A 53 6.29 1.32 19.50
CA LEU A 53 5.70 2.44 20.22
C LEU A 53 6.63 3.65 20.25
N ALA A 54 7.94 3.45 20.44
CA ALA A 54 8.94 4.52 20.36
C ALA A 54 8.93 5.19 18.97
N HIS A 55 8.82 4.39 17.91
CA HIS A 55 8.67 4.89 16.55
C HIS A 55 7.37 5.70 16.38
N ASN A 56 6.25 5.19 16.86
CA ASN A 56 4.95 5.86 16.76
C ASN A 56 4.92 7.19 17.54
N ILE A 57 5.54 7.26 18.72
CA ILE A 57 5.72 8.51 19.48
C ILE A 57 6.49 9.55 18.66
N ILE A 58 7.56 9.13 17.98
CA ILE A 58 8.36 10.00 17.12
C ILE A 58 7.56 10.46 15.89
N GLN A 59 6.80 9.56 15.25
CA GLN A 59 5.94 9.93 14.12
C GLN A 59 4.86 10.92 14.53
N TYR A 60 4.15 10.67 15.63
CA TYR A 60 3.16 11.59 16.18
C TYR A 60 3.78 12.96 16.46
N ARG A 61 4.96 13.00 17.10
CA ARG A 61 5.72 14.22 17.35
C ARG A 61 6.01 15.00 16.07
N HIS A 62 6.38 14.32 14.99
CA HIS A 62 6.72 14.96 13.72
C HIS A 62 5.49 15.48 12.96
N VAL A 63 4.35 14.80 13.07
CA VAL A 63 3.09 15.21 12.42
C VAL A 63 2.44 16.38 13.17
N ASN A 64 2.50 16.39 14.50
CA ASN A 64 1.75 17.34 15.33
C ASN A 64 2.57 18.54 15.87
N ASP A 65 3.82 18.69 15.41
CA ASP A 65 4.76 19.73 15.83
C ASP A 65 5.10 19.65 17.34
N GLY A 66 5.36 18.43 17.81
CA GLY A 66 5.56 18.14 19.22
C GLY A 66 4.28 17.80 19.97
N PHE A 67 4.45 17.22 21.15
CA PHE A 67 3.43 17.12 22.17
C PHE A 67 3.29 18.48 22.85
N LYS A 68 2.08 19.04 22.89
CA LYS A 68 1.74 20.29 23.57
C LYS A 68 1.23 20.05 24.98
N GLN A 69 0.67 18.88 25.22
CA GLN A 69 0.21 18.40 26.51
C GLN A 69 0.50 16.90 26.65
N LEU A 70 0.71 16.43 27.87
CA LEU A 70 1.14 15.05 28.10
C LEU A 70 0.08 14.02 27.69
N ASN A 71 -1.19 14.39 27.77
CA ASN A 71 -2.32 13.53 27.40
C ASN A 71 -2.39 13.21 25.90
N GLU A 72 -1.74 14.00 25.04
CA GLU A 72 -1.64 13.71 23.59
C GLU A 72 -0.88 12.40 23.30
N VAL A 73 -0.11 11.90 24.27
CA VAL A 73 0.54 10.58 24.16
C VAL A 73 -0.47 9.44 24.03
N LEU A 74 -1.71 9.63 24.48
CA LEU A 74 -2.81 8.67 24.28
C LEU A 74 -3.34 8.63 22.84
N GLU A 75 -3.02 9.63 22.02
CA GLU A 75 -3.40 9.69 20.60
C GLU A 75 -2.35 9.01 19.71
N VAL A 76 -1.23 8.58 20.29
CA VAL A 76 -0.19 7.83 19.60
C VAL A 76 -0.68 6.41 19.36
N ASP A 77 -0.66 5.99 18.10
CA ASP A 77 -1.05 4.64 17.68
C ASP A 77 -0.34 3.56 18.51
N GLY A 78 -1.11 2.65 19.11
CA GLY A 78 -0.65 1.57 19.97
C GLY A 78 -0.39 1.93 21.46
N ILE A 79 -0.47 3.20 21.86
CA ILE A 79 -0.36 3.56 23.29
C ILE A 79 -1.73 3.41 23.96
N THR A 80 -1.84 2.43 24.85
CA THR A 80 -3.04 2.23 25.66
C THR A 80 -2.98 3.06 26.96
N SER A 81 -4.13 3.31 27.58
CA SER A 81 -4.21 3.98 28.90
C SER A 81 -3.39 3.26 29.98
N LYS A 82 -3.14 1.95 29.83
CA LYS A 82 -2.27 1.17 30.72
C LYS A 82 -0.79 1.54 30.53
N VAL A 83 -0.33 1.64 29.28
CA VAL A 83 1.04 2.06 28.94
C VAL A 83 1.26 3.52 29.34
N PHE A 84 0.30 4.39 29.06
CA PHE A 84 0.38 5.81 29.44
C PHE A 84 0.51 6.00 30.95
N LYS A 85 -0.28 5.29 31.77
CA LYS A 85 -0.16 5.34 33.24
C LYS A 85 1.21 4.89 33.76
N LEU A 86 1.88 3.97 33.06
CA LEU A 86 3.21 3.49 33.44
C LEU A 86 4.31 4.51 33.17
N ILE A 87 4.19 5.26 32.07
CA ILE A 87 5.23 6.20 31.64
C ILE A 87 4.96 7.65 32.05
N HIS A 88 3.73 8.01 32.44
CA HIS A 88 3.29 9.39 32.68
C HIS A 88 4.22 10.20 33.58
N ASN A 89 4.74 9.60 34.66
CA ASN A 89 5.62 10.30 35.60
C ASN A 89 7.07 10.40 35.12
N ASP A 90 7.42 9.64 34.08
CA ASP A 90 8.77 9.55 33.52
C ASP A 90 8.92 10.37 32.24
N ILE A 91 7.88 11.10 31.81
CA ILE A 91 7.90 11.94 30.60
C ILE A 91 7.50 13.39 30.91
N THR A 92 8.10 14.36 30.20
CA THR A 92 7.81 15.79 30.34
C THR A 92 7.83 16.53 29.00
N ILE A 93 7.16 17.68 28.96
CA ILE A 93 7.12 18.61 27.82
C ILE A 93 7.64 19.96 28.31
N ASP A 94 8.86 20.35 27.89
CA ASP A 94 9.37 21.70 28.13
C ASP A 94 8.81 22.64 27.07
N THR A 95 7.65 23.25 27.33
CA THR A 95 7.17 24.37 26.50
C THR A 95 7.81 25.67 26.99
N LEU A 96 8.80 26.19 26.26
CA LEU A 96 8.99 27.64 26.21
C LEU A 96 7.82 28.21 25.40
N THR A 97 7.01 29.03 26.06
CA THR A 97 5.70 29.49 25.60
C THR A 97 5.73 30.36 24.33
N PRO A 98 4.61 30.41 23.60
CA PRO A 98 4.52 30.91 22.23
C PRO A 98 4.26 32.41 22.18
N SER A 99 4.70 33.07 21.11
CA SER A 99 4.19 34.39 20.73
C SER A 99 4.16 34.54 19.22
N SER A 100 2.97 34.95 18.77
CA SER A 100 2.71 35.76 17.57
C SER A 100 2.38 35.05 16.25
N SER A 101 1.07 34.93 16.09
CA SER A 101 0.28 35.42 14.95
C SER A 101 -0.01 34.45 13.80
N ASN A 102 -1.30 34.08 13.75
CA ASN A 102 -2.07 33.75 12.54
C ASN A 102 -1.96 34.88 11.50
N LYS A 103 -0.83 34.94 10.79
CA LYS A 103 -0.76 35.49 9.44
C LYS A 103 -0.50 34.30 8.53
N LYS A 104 -1.27 34.17 7.45
CA LYS A 104 -0.94 33.24 6.35
C LYS A 104 0.49 33.56 5.92
N LYS A 105 1.46 32.75 6.35
CA LYS A 105 2.87 32.94 5.99
C LYS A 105 2.97 32.63 4.50
N GLU A 106 3.39 33.61 3.73
CA GLU A 106 3.76 33.41 2.34
C GLU A 106 4.86 32.33 2.27
N PRO A 107 4.86 31.49 1.23
CA PRO A 107 5.83 30.42 1.11
C PRO A 107 7.26 30.99 1.03
N ILE A 108 8.18 30.36 1.78
CA ILE A 108 9.54 30.81 2.00
C ILE A 108 10.41 30.40 0.81
N ASN A 109 11.12 31.36 0.23
CA ASN A 109 11.91 31.11 -0.98
C ASN A 109 13.23 30.40 -0.67
N LEU A 110 13.46 29.21 -1.22
CA LEU A 110 14.65 28.40 -0.95
C LEU A 110 15.97 29.06 -1.35
N ASN A 111 15.95 29.91 -2.38
CA ASN A 111 17.15 30.53 -2.93
C ASN A 111 17.56 31.78 -2.16
N SER A 112 16.60 32.52 -1.61
CA SER A 112 16.86 33.78 -0.91
C SER A 112 16.66 33.72 0.61
N ALA A 113 15.95 32.72 1.14
CA ALA A 113 15.63 32.66 2.58
C ALA A 113 16.86 32.51 3.47
N SER A 114 16.82 33.16 4.62
CA SER A 114 17.81 33.07 5.69
C SER A 114 17.71 31.76 6.45
N TYR A 115 18.73 31.46 7.26
CA TYR A 115 18.75 30.29 8.15
C TYR A 115 17.55 30.26 9.10
N ASN A 116 17.17 31.42 9.64
CA ASN A 116 16.07 31.51 10.59
C ASN A 116 14.72 31.30 9.91
N GLU A 117 14.53 31.82 8.69
CA GLU A 117 13.31 31.62 7.91
C GLU A 117 13.13 30.14 7.53
N LEU A 118 14.18 29.50 6.98
CA LEU A 118 14.12 28.08 6.62
C LEU A 118 13.89 27.16 7.83
N ARG A 119 14.33 27.57 9.03
CA ARG A 119 14.08 26.82 10.26
C ARG A 119 12.61 26.87 10.70
N THR A 120 11.83 27.84 10.21
CA THR A 120 10.38 27.90 10.49
C THR A 120 9.55 26.93 9.63
N VAL A 121 10.18 26.22 8.68
CA VAL A 121 9.53 25.26 7.80
C VAL A 121 9.46 23.89 8.48
N PRO A 122 8.28 23.25 8.57
CA PRO A 122 8.13 21.92 9.16
C PRO A 122 9.08 20.88 8.54
N GLY A 123 9.72 20.07 9.39
CA GLY A 123 10.68 19.05 8.98
C GLY A 123 12.11 19.54 8.69
N LEU A 124 12.35 20.86 8.58
CA LEU A 124 13.70 21.41 8.36
C LEU A 124 14.43 21.70 9.68
N THR A 125 15.13 20.69 10.20
CA THR A 125 15.99 20.86 11.38
C THR A 125 17.20 21.76 11.08
N GLY A 126 17.79 22.40 12.10
CA GLY A 126 18.92 23.31 11.92
C GLY A 126 20.12 22.71 11.17
N ASN A 127 20.37 21.40 11.33
CA ASN A 127 21.39 20.69 10.57
C ASN A 127 21.03 20.50 9.09
N LEU A 128 19.75 20.32 8.77
CA LEU A 128 19.27 20.27 7.38
C LEU A 128 19.33 21.65 6.74
N VAL A 129 18.91 22.70 7.45
CA VAL A 129 18.98 24.08 6.95
C VAL A 129 20.42 24.49 6.61
N LYS A 130 21.40 24.17 7.47
CA LYS A 130 22.83 24.38 7.16
C LYS A 130 23.25 23.69 5.87
N ARG A 131 22.76 22.47 5.63
CA ARG A 131 23.06 21.72 4.41
C ARG A 131 22.37 22.31 3.17
N ILE A 132 21.16 22.85 3.32
CA ILE A 132 20.43 23.56 2.25
C ILE A 132 21.20 24.80 1.82
N ILE A 133 21.60 25.64 2.77
CA ILE A 133 22.37 26.87 2.49
C ILE A 133 23.72 26.52 1.85
N LYS A 134 24.46 25.56 2.41
CA LYS A 134 25.74 25.10 1.85
C LYS A 134 25.59 24.53 0.44
N ARG A 135 24.45 23.89 0.13
CA ARG A 135 24.15 23.31 -1.18
C ARG A 135 23.90 24.40 -2.23
N ARG A 136 23.10 25.42 -1.92
CA ARG A 136 22.86 26.54 -2.85
C ARG A 136 24.11 27.37 -3.09
N GLU A 137 24.96 27.56 -2.08
CA GLU A 137 26.23 28.27 -2.23
C GLU A 137 27.24 27.52 -3.11
N ARG A 138 27.32 26.19 -2.97
CA ARG A 138 28.33 25.38 -3.70
C ARG A 138 27.91 24.97 -5.11
N LYS A 139 26.60 24.78 -5.36
CA LYS A 139 26.09 24.20 -6.60
C LYS A 139 25.08 25.11 -7.32
N GLY A 140 24.88 26.32 -6.83
CA GLY A 140 23.93 27.30 -7.38
C GLY A 140 22.50 27.10 -6.88
N SER A 141 21.64 28.05 -7.26
CA SER A 141 20.23 28.12 -6.87
C SER A 141 19.45 26.84 -7.19
N PHE A 142 18.50 26.50 -6.32
CA PHE A 142 17.53 25.44 -6.55
C PHE A 142 16.57 25.83 -7.67
N ARG A 143 16.36 24.90 -8.60
CA ARG A 143 15.44 25.07 -9.73
C ARG A 143 14.08 24.44 -9.46
N PHE A 144 14.04 23.49 -8.54
CA PHE A 144 12.84 22.78 -8.12
C PHE A 144 12.89 22.56 -6.60
N ILE A 145 11.73 22.55 -5.92
CA ILE A 145 11.66 22.26 -4.48
C ILE A 145 12.18 20.83 -4.21
N GLU A 146 11.96 19.92 -5.15
CA GLU A 146 12.43 18.53 -5.16
C GLU A 146 13.96 18.40 -5.14
N ASP A 147 14.71 19.45 -5.53
CA ASP A 147 16.17 19.43 -5.43
C ASP A 147 16.66 19.28 -3.99
N LEU A 148 15.80 19.53 -2.99
CA LEU A 148 16.07 19.25 -1.58
C LEU A 148 16.33 17.76 -1.30
N LEU A 149 15.78 16.82 -2.09
CA LEU A 149 16.07 15.38 -1.94
C LEU A 149 17.52 15.03 -2.26
N LYS A 150 18.24 15.91 -2.95
CA LYS A 150 19.68 15.76 -3.22
C LYS A 150 20.53 16.10 -1.99
N ILE A 151 19.92 16.54 -0.89
CA ILE A 151 20.59 16.87 0.37
C ILE A 151 20.45 15.68 1.32
N LYS A 152 21.61 15.15 1.75
CA LYS A 152 21.67 14.03 2.71
C LYS A 152 20.84 14.35 3.96
N GLY A 153 19.89 13.48 4.26
CA GLY A 153 18.99 13.58 5.42
C GLY A 153 17.65 14.27 5.15
N ILE A 154 17.36 14.71 3.92
CA ILE A 154 16.01 15.10 3.50
C ILE A 154 15.41 13.91 2.75
N ASN A 155 14.33 13.33 3.29
CA ASN A 155 13.57 12.25 2.66
C ASN A 155 12.20 12.77 2.17
N TYR A 156 11.40 11.92 1.54
CA TYR A 156 10.10 12.29 0.99
C TYR A 156 9.11 12.79 2.05
N VAL A 157 9.18 12.26 3.27
CA VAL A 157 8.33 12.68 4.40
C VAL A 157 8.65 14.11 4.81
N ILE A 158 9.94 14.43 4.98
CA ILE A 158 10.40 15.79 5.31
C ILE A 158 10.07 16.75 4.16
N LEU A 159 10.26 16.32 2.90
CA LEU A 159 9.92 17.13 1.75
C LEU A 159 8.41 17.40 1.69
N ALA A 160 7.57 16.40 1.89
CA ALA A 160 6.11 16.54 1.86
C ALA A 160 5.61 17.51 2.93
N ALA A 161 6.19 17.46 4.14
CA ALA A 161 5.89 18.40 5.22
C ALA A 161 6.38 19.83 4.92
N ALA A 162 7.55 19.98 4.31
CA ALA A 162 8.14 21.28 4.00
C ALA A 162 7.52 21.95 2.76
N ARG A 163 7.06 21.15 1.78
CA ARG A 163 6.62 21.57 0.44
C ARG A 163 5.56 22.69 0.44
N PRO A 164 4.51 22.66 1.28
CA PRO A 164 3.49 23.72 1.29
C PRO A 164 4.03 25.09 1.73
N TYR A 165 5.19 25.12 2.37
CA TYR A 165 5.79 26.31 2.98
C TYR A 165 6.99 26.84 2.18
N LEU A 166 7.30 26.26 1.02
CA LEU A 166 8.48 26.58 0.25
C LEU A 166 8.13 27.09 -1.15
N THR A 167 8.94 28.00 -1.67
CA THR A 167 8.86 28.49 -3.06
C THR A 167 10.26 28.68 -3.65
N ILE A 168 10.33 28.96 -4.95
CA ILE A 168 11.55 29.26 -5.72
C ILE A 168 11.28 30.45 -6.64
N ASP A 169 12.33 31.15 -7.05
CA ASP A 169 12.20 32.32 -7.93
C ASP A 169 11.58 31.93 -9.27
N ARG A 170 10.43 32.52 -9.61
CA ARG A 170 9.80 32.39 -10.93
C ARG A 170 10.63 33.21 -11.92
N GLN A 171 11.39 32.56 -12.80
CA GLN A 171 12.07 33.26 -13.89
C GLN A 171 11.04 33.90 -14.83
N GLN A 172 11.09 35.22 -14.96
CA GLN A 172 10.42 35.92 -16.05
C GLN A 172 11.19 35.60 -17.34
N MET A 173 10.53 34.92 -18.28
CA MET A 173 11.04 34.84 -19.65
C MET A 173 10.89 36.21 -20.29
N THR A 174 11.99 36.96 -20.36
CA THR A 174 12.09 38.14 -21.23
C THR A 174 12.39 37.67 -22.64
N THR A 175 11.38 37.72 -23.50
CA THR A 175 11.51 37.58 -24.95
C THR A 175 12.26 38.80 -25.50
N SER A 176 13.46 38.62 -26.03
CA SER A 176 14.07 39.57 -26.96
C SER A 176 14.56 38.79 -28.17
N MET A 177 13.82 38.93 -29.28
CA MET A 177 14.27 38.47 -30.59
C MET A 177 15.37 39.41 -31.08
N SER A 178 16.44 38.83 -31.62
CA SER A 178 17.13 39.43 -32.76
C SER A 178 17.76 38.34 -33.61
N ASP A 179 17.56 38.54 -34.90
CA ASP A 179 17.77 37.67 -36.05
C ASP A 179 19.26 37.50 -36.40
N SER A 180 19.52 36.48 -37.25
CA SER A 180 20.57 36.38 -38.29
C SER A 180 21.57 35.20 -38.27
N SER A 181 21.47 34.42 -39.37
CA SER A 181 22.50 33.79 -40.23
C SER A 181 23.09 32.37 -40.02
N VAL A 182 22.55 31.43 -40.82
CA VAL A 182 23.16 30.48 -41.81
C VAL A 182 24.17 29.38 -41.40
N ASN A 183 23.72 28.10 -41.56
CA ASN A 183 24.32 26.84 -42.06
C ASN A 183 25.76 26.42 -41.66
N ASN A 184 26.13 25.17 -41.32
CA ASN A 184 25.73 23.87 -41.88
C ASN A 184 26.30 22.68 -41.05
N LEU A 185 25.73 21.48 -41.27
CA LEU A 185 26.19 20.09 -40.97
C LEU A 185 25.82 19.42 -39.62
N TYR A 186 24.80 18.56 -39.71
CA TYR A 186 24.26 17.58 -38.74
C TYR A 186 25.18 16.34 -38.51
N PRO A 187 24.89 15.39 -37.58
CA PRO A 187 23.62 15.16 -36.85
C PRO A 187 23.74 14.84 -35.34
N THR A 188 22.71 15.14 -34.54
CA THR A 188 22.11 14.19 -33.56
C THR A 188 20.95 14.79 -32.74
N LEU A 189 19.80 14.09 -32.81
CA LEU A 189 18.78 13.85 -31.78
C LEU A 189 18.15 15.05 -31.04
N THR A 190 17.04 15.53 -31.59
CA THR A 190 16.07 16.41 -30.92
C THR A 190 15.16 15.64 -29.96
N ARG A 191 15.39 15.89 -28.66
CA ARG A 191 14.43 16.22 -27.58
C ARG A 191 12.93 16.06 -27.87
N ASN A 192 12.26 15.19 -27.11
CA ASN A 192 10.85 15.34 -26.74
C ASN A 192 10.69 15.40 -25.21
N ASN A 193 9.71 16.21 -24.79
CA ASN A 193 9.44 16.66 -23.44
C ASN A 193 9.17 15.53 -22.43
N HIS A 194 9.98 15.44 -21.37
CA HIS A 194 9.64 14.64 -20.20
C HIS A 194 8.99 15.49 -19.11
N LYS A 195 7.72 15.16 -18.85
CA LYS A 195 7.10 15.27 -17.53
C LYS A 195 7.96 14.46 -16.55
N THR A 196 8.14 14.98 -15.34
CA THR A 196 8.99 14.35 -14.32
C THR A 196 8.29 13.14 -13.75
N ASP A 197 8.47 12.00 -14.42
CA ASP A 197 8.08 10.69 -13.93
C ASP A 197 9.01 10.28 -12.78
N THR A 198 8.42 9.76 -11.72
CA THR A 198 9.11 9.15 -10.58
C THR A 198 9.76 7.85 -11.02
N PHE A 199 10.94 7.94 -11.64
CA PHE A 199 11.73 6.75 -11.98
C PHE A 199 12.18 6.05 -10.71
N SER A 200 11.64 4.85 -10.46
CA SER A 200 12.23 3.90 -9.53
C SER A 200 13.65 3.56 -10.00
N VAL A 201 14.60 3.51 -9.07
CA VAL A 201 15.99 3.05 -9.32
C VAL A 201 15.99 1.63 -9.91
N ALA A 202 14.93 0.85 -9.68
CA ALA A 202 14.68 -0.45 -10.30
C ALA A 202 14.46 -0.38 -11.82
N SER A 203 13.74 0.63 -12.34
CA SER A 203 13.56 0.84 -13.79
C SER A 203 14.86 1.26 -14.46
N LEU A 204 15.65 2.11 -13.79
CA LEU A 204 16.98 2.48 -14.27
C LEU A 204 17.92 1.26 -14.30
N LEU A 205 17.87 0.36 -13.31
CA LEU A 205 18.73 -0.83 -13.32
C LEU A 205 18.36 -1.84 -14.41
N LEU A 206 17.08 -1.96 -14.77
CA LEU A 206 16.67 -2.85 -15.86
C LEU A 206 16.98 -2.24 -17.25
N GLU A 207 16.74 -0.93 -17.43
CA GLU A 207 17.03 -0.23 -18.69
C GLU A 207 18.53 0.01 -18.92
N THR A 208 19.36 0.01 -17.87
CA THR A 208 20.83 0.15 -17.99
C THR A 208 21.56 -1.18 -18.19
N LEU A 209 20.86 -2.31 -18.10
CA LEU A 209 21.45 -3.61 -18.42
C LEU A 209 21.51 -3.77 -19.95
N PRO A 210 22.65 -4.23 -20.51
CA PRO A 210 22.74 -4.62 -21.92
C PRO A 210 21.61 -5.58 -22.31
N THR A 211 21.07 -5.45 -23.52
CA THR A 211 19.96 -6.29 -24.03
C THR A 211 20.27 -7.79 -23.89
N GLU A 212 21.54 -8.19 -23.98
CA GLU A 212 22.00 -9.55 -23.76
C GLU A 212 21.89 -9.99 -22.29
N LEU A 213 22.18 -9.11 -21.33
CA LEU A 213 22.00 -9.39 -19.90
C LEU A 213 20.53 -9.33 -19.49
N GLN A 214 19.72 -8.43 -20.07
CA GLN A 214 18.26 -8.48 -19.93
C GLN A 214 17.74 -9.83 -20.44
N THR A 215 18.20 -10.28 -21.62
CA THR A 215 17.82 -11.57 -22.18
C THR A 215 18.28 -12.72 -21.29
N ILE A 216 19.52 -12.71 -20.76
CA ILE A 216 20.07 -13.76 -19.87
C ILE A 216 19.38 -13.80 -18.50
N LEU A 217 19.05 -12.65 -17.93
CA LEU A 217 18.37 -12.51 -16.63
C LEU A 217 16.89 -12.91 -16.71
N ILE A 218 16.27 -12.69 -17.87
CA ILE A 218 14.91 -13.12 -18.14
C ILE A 218 14.88 -14.57 -18.69
N SER A 219 15.96 -15.06 -19.32
CA SER A 219 16.07 -16.44 -19.85
C SER A 219 16.59 -17.46 -18.83
N SER A 220 17.05 -17.01 -17.66
CA SER A 220 17.49 -17.88 -16.57
C SER A 220 16.63 -17.62 -15.34
N PRO A 221 15.33 -17.98 -15.36
CA PRO A 221 14.56 -17.97 -14.13
C PRO A 221 15.29 -18.88 -13.12
N PRO A 222 15.36 -18.50 -11.84
CA PRO A 222 15.69 -19.48 -10.81
C PRO A 222 14.76 -20.67 -11.05
N ARG A 223 15.29 -21.89 -10.99
CA ARG A 223 14.44 -23.08 -10.94
C ARG A 223 13.56 -22.93 -9.71
N HIS A 224 12.36 -22.40 -9.90
CA HIS A 224 11.34 -22.48 -8.86
C HIS A 224 11.05 -23.96 -8.64
N PRO A 225 10.82 -24.37 -7.39
CA PRO A 225 10.51 -25.75 -7.08
C PRO A 225 9.42 -26.25 -8.01
N SER A 226 9.59 -27.48 -8.45
CA SER A 226 8.79 -28.27 -9.39
C SER A 226 7.35 -28.54 -8.90
N SER A 227 6.70 -27.54 -8.33
CA SER A 227 5.39 -27.59 -7.70
C SER A 227 4.55 -26.37 -8.09
N PHE A 228 4.66 -25.89 -9.33
CA PHE A 228 3.38 -25.66 -10.01
C PHE A 228 2.79 -27.04 -10.13
N HIS A 229 1.85 -27.38 -9.24
CA HIS A 229 0.87 -28.37 -9.64
C HIS A 229 0.17 -27.76 -10.84
N ASP A 230 0.69 -28.10 -12.01
CA ASP A 230 -0.08 -28.26 -13.21
C ASP A 230 -1.30 -29.11 -12.80
N ASN A 231 -2.35 -28.45 -12.33
CA ASN A 231 -3.70 -28.95 -12.50
C ASN A 231 -4.08 -28.78 -13.99
N ASN A 232 -3.15 -29.14 -14.90
CA ASN A 232 -3.41 -29.58 -16.25
C ASN A 232 -4.11 -30.94 -16.16
N ASN A 233 -5.25 -30.98 -15.49
CA ASN A 233 -6.27 -31.90 -15.89
C ASN A 233 -6.83 -31.30 -17.18
N ASN A 234 -6.42 -31.87 -18.31
CA ASN A 234 -7.12 -31.81 -19.61
C ASN A 234 -8.58 -32.37 -19.53
N ASN A 235 -9.17 -32.35 -18.34
CA ASN A 235 -10.47 -32.85 -17.91
C ASN A 235 -11.21 -31.79 -17.05
N MET A 236 -10.79 -30.52 -17.07
CA MET A 236 -11.62 -29.44 -16.54
C MET A 236 -12.90 -29.39 -17.36
N ASN A 237 -14.04 -29.63 -16.71
CA ASN A 237 -15.35 -29.54 -17.33
C ASN A 237 -15.49 -28.15 -17.97
N PRO A 238 -15.78 -28.05 -19.30
CA PRO A 238 -15.83 -26.77 -20.01
C PRO A 238 -16.87 -25.80 -19.45
N ASN A 239 -17.78 -26.29 -18.61
CA ASN A 239 -18.82 -25.49 -17.96
C ASN A 239 -18.39 -24.94 -16.59
N ILE A 240 -17.16 -25.22 -16.14
CA ILE A 240 -16.62 -24.66 -14.91
C ILE A 240 -16.21 -23.21 -15.16
N PHE A 241 -16.75 -22.30 -14.36
CA PHE A 241 -16.43 -20.89 -14.38
C PHE A 241 -15.75 -20.52 -13.05
N ARG A 242 -14.52 -20.00 -13.13
CA ARG A 242 -13.78 -19.53 -11.96
C ARG A 242 -13.70 -18.01 -11.95
N PHE A 243 -14.20 -17.44 -10.86
CA PHE A 243 -14.15 -16.02 -10.57
C PHE A 243 -13.16 -15.74 -9.45
N ALA A 244 -12.34 -14.70 -9.61
CA ALA A 244 -11.42 -14.23 -8.59
C ALA A 244 -11.63 -12.75 -8.24
N SER A 245 -11.26 -12.36 -7.02
CA SER A 245 -11.10 -10.97 -6.61
C SER A 245 -9.68 -10.73 -6.16
N TRP A 246 -9.10 -9.58 -6.51
CA TRP A 246 -7.75 -9.22 -6.09
C TRP A 246 -7.55 -7.71 -5.98
N ASN A 247 -7.32 -7.22 -4.76
CA ASN A 247 -6.75 -5.89 -4.56
C ASN A 247 -5.27 -5.95 -4.92
N LEU A 248 -4.90 -5.21 -5.96
CA LEU A 248 -3.54 -5.18 -6.48
C LEU A 248 -2.71 -4.03 -5.92
N GLN A 249 -3.16 -3.35 -4.86
CA GLN A 249 -2.46 -2.32 -4.10
C GLN A 249 -1.81 -1.24 -4.98
N GLN A 250 -2.48 -0.12 -5.19
CA GLN A 250 -2.01 0.98 -6.04
C GLN A 250 -1.53 0.49 -7.42
N LEU A 251 -2.42 -0.16 -8.17
CA LEU A 251 -2.13 -0.67 -9.51
C LEU A 251 -2.02 0.50 -10.51
N THR A 252 -0.82 1.08 -10.56
CA THR A 252 -0.46 2.21 -11.43
C THR A 252 0.38 1.73 -12.61
N ASN A 253 0.41 2.53 -13.68
CA ASN A 253 1.35 2.36 -14.79
C ASN A 253 2.78 2.11 -14.29
N ASP A 254 3.30 2.94 -13.38
CA ASP A 254 4.67 2.79 -12.84
C ASP A 254 4.90 1.42 -12.20
N LYS A 255 3.91 0.91 -11.45
CA LYS A 255 3.98 -0.41 -10.84
C LYS A 255 4.04 -1.51 -11.89
N VAL A 256 3.18 -1.47 -12.89
CA VAL A 256 3.11 -2.51 -13.93
C VAL A 256 4.18 -2.38 -15.00
N GLN A 257 4.95 -1.29 -15.07
CA GLN A 257 6.14 -1.20 -15.93
C GLN A 257 7.19 -2.25 -15.52
N ASN A 258 7.20 -2.66 -14.25
CA ASN A 258 8.02 -3.76 -13.79
C ASN A 258 7.56 -5.10 -14.41
N PRO A 259 8.41 -5.81 -15.18
CA PRO A 259 8.04 -7.08 -15.78
C PRO A 259 7.73 -8.17 -14.75
N GLY A 260 8.36 -8.17 -13.57
CA GLY A 260 8.05 -9.12 -12.49
C GLY A 260 6.62 -8.98 -11.96
N VAL A 261 6.11 -7.74 -11.91
CA VAL A 261 4.69 -7.49 -11.54
C VAL A 261 3.75 -8.10 -12.58
N ARG A 262 3.99 -7.83 -13.88
CA ARG A 262 3.16 -8.39 -14.95
C ARG A 262 3.26 -9.92 -14.98
N GLU A 263 4.46 -10.47 -14.81
CA GLU A 263 4.72 -11.90 -14.75
C GLU A 263 3.89 -12.58 -13.67
N VAL A 264 3.96 -12.08 -12.43
CA VAL A 264 3.21 -12.63 -11.29
C VAL A 264 1.71 -12.57 -11.55
N ILE A 265 1.19 -11.41 -11.96
CA ILE A 265 -0.25 -11.23 -12.23
C ILE A 265 -0.72 -12.23 -13.30
N CYS A 266 -0.04 -12.28 -14.44
CA CYS A 266 -0.43 -13.15 -15.55
C CYS A 266 -0.30 -14.63 -15.19
N ARG A 267 0.78 -15.03 -14.49
CA ARG A 267 0.96 -16.43 -14.05
C ARG A 267 -0.12 -16.83 -13.06
N VAL A 268 -0.46 -16.00 -12.08
CA VAL A 268 -1.54 -16.30 -11.11
C VAL A 268 -2.86 -16.48 -11.84
N ILE A 269 -3.19 -15.60 -12.80
CA ILE A 269 -4.41 -15.71 -13.61
C ILE A 269 -4.45 -17.04 -14.38
N LEU A 270 -3.39 -17.33 -15.15
CA LEU A 270 -3.34 -18.49 -16.03
C LEU A 270 -3.25 -19.82 -15.27
N ALA A 271 -2.48 -19.87 -14.17
CA ALA A 271 -2.28 -21.08 -13.37
C ALA A 271 -3.54 -21.57 -12.67
N ASN A 272 -4.41 -20.64 -12.29
CA ASN A 272 -5.61 -20.95 -11.53
C ASN A 272 -6.85 -21.10 -12.42
N ASN A 273 -6.68 -21.03 -13.75
CA ASN A 273 -7.76 -21.06 -14.74
C ASN A 273 -8.87 -20.05 -14.44
N PHE A 274 -8.51 -18.85 -13.96
CA PHE A 274 -9.49 -17.80 -13.77
C PHE A 274 -10.06 -17.35 -15.12
N SER A 275 -11.37 -17.11 -15.16
CA SER A 275 -12.06 -16.67 -16.37
C SER A 275 -12.47 -15.20 -16.29
N LEU A 276 -12.72 -14.72 -15.06
CA LEU A 276 -13.04 -13.35 -14.71
C LEU A 276 -12.37 -12.99 -13.39
N ILE A 277 -11.74 -11.83 -13.32
CA ILE A 277 -11.07 -11.32 -12.13
C ILE A 277 -11.55 -9.89 -11.86
N GLY A 278 -12.14 -9.65 -10.69
CA GLY A 278 -12.41 -8.30 -10.20
C GLY A 278 -11.17 -7.72 -9.51
N ILE A 279 -10.84 -6.47 -9.84
CA ILE A 279 -9.64 -5.77 -9.37
C ILE A 279 -10.03 -4.51 -8.61
N GLN A 280 -9.39 -4.28 -7.46
CA GLN A 280 -9.47 -3.05 -6.67
C GLN A 280 -8.17 -2.24 -6.75
N GLU A 281 -8.22 -0.97 -6.33
CA GLU A 281 -7.10 -0.03 -6.33
C GLU A 281 -6.41 0.19 -7.69
N ILE A 282 -7.19 0.27 -8.76
CA ILE A 282 -6.66 0.63 -10.07
C ILE A 282 -6.39 2.13 -10.06
N GLY A 283 -5.15 2.54 -10.34
CA GLY A 283 -4.76 3.95 -10.35
C GLY A 283 -4.94 4.60 -11.72
N ASN A 284 -4.75 3.84 -12.80
CA ASN A 284 -4.93 4.32 -14.17
C ASN A 284 -5.18 3.20 -15.18
N LYS A 285 -5.72 3.59 -16.34
CA LYS A 285 -6.11 2.69 -17.43
C LYS A 285 -4.90 1.98 -18.04
N GLU A 286 -3.78 2.69 -18.17
CA GLU A 286 -2.54 2.20 -18.77
C GLU A 286 -2.01 0.96 -18.04
N ALA A 287 -2.29 0.85 -16.73
CA ALA A 287 -1.93 -0.32 -15.96
C ALA A 287 -2.61 -1.61 -16.46
N LEU A 288 -3.91 -1.53 -16.76
CA LEU A 288 -4.68 -2.64 -17.30
C LEU A 288 -4.31 -2.93 -18.75
N ASP A 289 -4.05 -1.91 -19.56
CA ASP A 289 -3.61 -2.06 -20.95
C ASP A 289 -2.34 -2.92 -21.04
N LEU A 290 -1.37 -2.69 -20.16
CA LEU A 290 -0.11 -3.47 -20.12
C LEU A 290 -0.31 -4.92 -19.66
N ILE A 291 -1.19 -5.15 -18.67
CA ILE A 291 -1.51 -6.52 -18.23
C ILE A 291 -2.22 -7.30 -19.34
N ILE A 292 -3.19 -6.68 -20.00
CA ILE A 292 -3.95 -7.30 -21.09
C ILE A 292 -3.07 -7.57 -22.30
N LYS A 293 -2.17 -6.64 -22.63
CA LYS A 293 -1.17 -6.85 -23.67
C LYS A 293 -0.28 -8.05 -23.36
N GLU A 294 0.16 -8.21 -22.11
CA GLU A 294 1.01 -9.33 -21.70
C GLU A 294 0.23 -10.67 -21.68
N LEU A 295 -1.04 -10.69 -21.26
CA LEU A 295 -1.90 -11.87 -21.32
C LEU A 295 -2.16 -12.35 -22.76
N ASN A 296 -2.43 -11.42 -23.68
CA ASN A 296 -2.78 -11.72 -25.08
C ASN A 296 -1.58 -11.88 -26.01
N SER A 297 -0.47 -11.23 -25.71
CA SER A 297 0.73 -11.18 -26.55
C SER A 297 1.98 -11.15 -25.66
N PRO A 298 2.29 -12.27 -24.98
CA PRO A 298 3.32 -12.31 -23.95
C PRO A 298 4.69 -11.93 -24.50
N THR A 299 5.35 -11.03 -23.79
CA THR A 299 6.73 -10.60 -24.06
C THR A 299 7.72 -11.27 -23.09
N ILE A 300 7.26 -11.62 -21.89
CA ILE A 300 8.02 -12.24 -20.82
C ILE A 300 8.19 -13.75 -21.13
N PRO A 301 9.43 -14.29 -21.19
CA PRO A 301 9.76 -15.69 -21.46
C PRO A 301 8.93 -16.73 -20.69
N LEU A 302 8.81 -16.61 -19.36
CA LEU A 302 7.99 -17.53 -18.57
C LEU A 302 6.51 -17.53 -18.98
N LEU A 303 6.02 -16.41 -19.49
CA LEU A 303 4.69 -16.34 -20.06
C LEU A 303 4.68 -16.86 -21.50
N LYS A 304 5.65 -16.54 -22.36
CA LYS A 304 5.73 -17.04 -23.75
C LYS A 304 5.68 -18.56 -23.83
N ASP A 305 6.45 -19.23 -22.96
CA ASP A 305 6.62 -20.69 -22.97
C ASP A 305 5.53 -21.45 -22.18
N TRP A 306 4.54 -20.72 -21.63
CA TRP A 306 3.49 -21.34 -20.83
C TRP A 306 2.71 -22.42 -21.61
N PRO A 307 2.48 -23.60 -20.98
CA PRO A 307 2.17 -24.85 -21.69
C PRO A 307 0.84 -24.87 -22.44
N ASN A 308 -0.15 -24.07 -22.02
CA ASN A 308 -1.42 -23.96 -22.72
C ASN A 308 -1.39 -22.80 -23.73
N ARG A 309 -1.28 -23.11 -25.03
CA ARG A 309 -1.26 -22.09 -26.11
C ARG A 309 -2.59 -21.35 -26.25
N ASN A 310 -3.71 -21.94 -25.83
CA ASN A 310 -5.01 -21.27 -25.84
C ASN A 310 -5.24 -20.52 -24.51
N ARG A 311 -4.56 -19.38 -24.37
CA ARG A 311 -4.70 -18.46 -23.22
C ARG A 311 -6.00 -17.68 -23.25
N GLY A 312 -6.73 -17.78 -24.36
CA GLY A 312 -7.93 -17.02 -24.65
C GLY A 312 -7.68 -15.60 -25.15
N ASN A 313 -8.75 -14.81 -25.15
CA ASN A 313 -8.77 -13.42 -25.58
C ASN A 313 -9.19 -12.54 -24.41
N TRP A 314 -8.22 -11.95 -23.74
CA TRP A 314 -8.45 -11.15 -22.54
C TRP A 314 -8.83 -9.72 -22.87
N LYS A 315 -9.85 -9.23 -22.18
CA LYS A 315 -10.30 -7.84 -22.19
C LYS A 315 -10.43 -7.33 -20.76
N TYR A 316 -10.62 -6.03 -20.63
CA TYR A 316 -10.93 -5.42 -19.35
C TYR A 316 -12.10 -4.45 -19.45
N THR A 317 -12.68 -4.17 -18.30
CA THR A 317 -13.55 -3.00 -18.10
C THR A 317 -13.10 -2.28 -16.84
N MET A 318 -13.27 -0.96 -16.83
CA MET A 318 -12.87 -0.09 -15.74
C MET A 318 -14.01 0.87 -15.46
N SER A 319 -14.23 1.18 -14.19
CA SER A 319 -15.19 2.21 -13.79
C SER A 319 -14.72 3.60 -14.21
N ASP A 320 -15.63 4.58 -14.13
CA ASP A 320 -15.20 5.96 -13.91
C ASP A 320 -14.53 6.10 -12.52
N VAL A 321 -14.11 7.31 -12.13
CA VAL A 321 -13.48 7.54 -10.82
C VAL A 321 -14.41 7.05 -9.69
N ALA A 322 -14.03 5.95 -9.06
CA ALA A 322 -14.79 5.31 -7.99
C ALA A 322 -14.50 5.96 -6.64
N GLY A 323 -13.23 6.29 -6.38
CA GLY A 323 -12.76 6.85 -5.12
C GLY A 323 -11.51 7.71 -5.25
N GLN A 324 -10.85 7.95 -4.13
CA GLN A 324 -9.56 8.65 -4.07
C GLN A 324 -8.55 7.83 -3.29
N MET A 325 -7.40 7.59 -3.91
CA MET A 325 -6.23 7.00 -3.27
C MET A 325 -5.26 8.09 -2.79
N PHE A 326 -4.26 7.71 -1.98
CA PHE A 326 -3.28 8.65 -1.40
C PHE A 326 -2.65 9.60 -2.43
N GLN A 327 -2.43 9.12 -3.66
CA GLN A 327 -1.89 9.88 -4.78
C GLN A 327 -2.71 9.66 -6.06
N GLY A 328 -3.99 10.02 -6.04
CA GLY A 328 -4.78 10.15 -7.26
C GLY A 328 -6.20 9.61 -7.15
N SER A 329 -6.78 9.34 -8.32
CA SER A 329 -8.08 8.71 -8.43
C SER A 329 -7.97 7.21 -8.27
N GLU A 330 -8.96 6.62 -7.61
CA GLU A 330 -9.12 5.17 -7.55
C GLU A 330 -10.22 4.74 -8.50
N TYR A 331 -9.96 3.65 -9.22
CA TYR A 331 -10.88 2.96 -10.11
C TYR A 331 -11.03 1.49 -9.69
N LEU A 332 -12.18 0.92 -10.03
CA LEU A 332 -12.46 -0.51 -9.89
C LEU A 332 -12.60 -1.10 -11.28
N GLY A 333 -12.29 -2.39 -11.44
CA GLY A 333 -12.29 -2.98 -12.77
C GLY A 333 -12.37 -4.48 -12.78
N PHE A 334 -12.35 -5.03 -13.99
CA PHE A 334 -12.34 -6.46 -14.24
C PHE A 334 -11.41 -6.80 -15.39
N LEU A 335 -10.74 -7.95 -15.30
CA LEU A 335 -10.13 -8.65 -16.45
C LEU A 335 -10.96 -9.88 -16.76
N TYR A 336 -11.24 -10.15 -18.02
CA TYR A 336 -12.06 -11.29 -18.42
C TYR A 336 -11.63 -11.89 -19.74
N ASN A 337 -11.77 -13.20 -19.84
CA ASN A 337 -11.47 -13.95 -21.06
C ASN A 337 -12.73 -14.06 -21.94
N GLU A 338 -12.80 -13.27 -23.00
CA GLU A 338 -13.92 -13.27 -23.93
C GLU A 338 -14.01 -14.57 -24.74
N SER A 339 -12.88 -15.25 -24.99
CA SER A 339 -12.86 -16.44 -25.86
C SER A 339 -13.63 -17.63 -25.26
N VAL A 340 -13.87 -17.60 -23.95
CA VAL A 340 -14.67 -18.64 -23.27
C VAL A 340 -16.16 -18.24 -23.20
N GLY A 341 -16.61 -17.20 -23.91
CA GLY A 341 -18.03 -16.82 -23.95
C GLY A 341 -18.46 -15.96 -22.77
N ILE A 342 -17.54 -15.13 -22.25
CA ILE A 342 -17.84 -14.09 -21.26
C ILE A 342 -18.03 -12.76 -21.98
N GLU A 343 -19.16 -12.12 -21.76
CA GLU A 343 -19.51 -10.84 -22.38
C GLU A 343 -20.02 -9.86 -21.34
N LEU A 344 -19.46 -8.65 -21.32
CA LEU A 344 -19.97 -7.55 -20.51
C LEU A 344 -21.25 -6.98 -21.14
N LYS A 345 -22.35 -6.99 -20.38
CA LYS A 345 -23.65 -6.43 -20.81
C LYS A 345 -23.88 -5.02 -20.30
N GLN A 346 -23.53 -4.77 -19.03
CA GLN A 346 -23.73 -3.49 -18.38
C GLN A 346 -22.62 -3.24 -17.37
N ALA A 347 -22.23 -1.99 -17.22
CA ALA A 347 -21.29 -1.53 -16.21
C ALA A 347 -21.69 -0.14 -15.73
N SER A 348 -21.73 0.08 -14.42
CA SER A 348 -22.06 1.38 -13.84
C SER A 348 -21.56 1.48 -12.40
N LEU A 349 -21.16 2.68 -11.99
CA LEU A 349 -20.95 2.98 -10.57
C LEU A 349 -22.29 3.16 -9.86
N LEU A 350 -22.36 2.67 -8.63
CA LEU A 350 -23.49 2.93 -7.75
C LEU A 350 -23.41 4.36 -7.23
N SER A 351 -24.40 5.18 -7.58
CA SER A 351 -24.42 6.60 -7.23
C SER A 351 -24.74 6.82 -5.74
N SER A 352 -23.72 6.85 -4.88
CA SER A 352 -23.90 7.26 -3.47
C SER A 352 -22.59 7.67 -2.79
N LYS A 353 -22.08 8.87 -3.12
CA LYS A 353 -20.87 9.43 -2.47
C LYS A 353 -21.05 9.76 -0.99
N THR A 354 -22.28 9.69 -0.47
CA THR A 354 -22.60 9.98 0.93
C THR A 354 -22.20 8.86 1.88
N TYR A 355 -22.16 7.61 1.39
CA TYR A 355 -21.89 6.42 2.23
C TYR A 355 -20.65 5.64 1.80
N PHE A 356 -20.18 5.84 0.57
CA PHE A 356 -19.00 5.16 0.05
C PHE A 356 -17.91 6.17 -0.31
N THR A 357 -16.74 6.02 0.29
CA THR A 357 -15.49 6.70 -0.11
C THR A 357 -15.03 6.23 -1.49
N CYS A 358 -15.19 4.93 -1.77
CA CYS A 358 -15.05 4.32 -3.08
C CYS A 358 -16.38 3.73 -3.53
N SER A 359 -16.98 4.32 -4.57
CA SER A 359 -18.30 3.92 -5.07
C SER A 359 -18.28 2.51 -5.66
N PRO A 360 -19.18 1.60 -5.24
CA PRO A 360 -19.26 0.25 -5.78
C PRO A 360 -19.39 0.22 -7.30
N TYR A 361 -18.66 -0.67 -7.95
CA TYR A 361 -18.74 -0.86 -9.40
C TYR A 361 -19.55 -2.11 -9.73
N ILE A 362 -20.74 -1.89 -10.29
CA ILE A 362 -21.70 -2.94 -10.64
C ILE A 362 -21.51 -3.28 -12.11
N THR A 363 -21.30 -4.56 -12.40
CA THR A 363 -21.23 -5.08 -13.76
C THR A 363 -22.13 -6.29 -13.93
N ILE A 364 -22.68 -6.45 -15.12
CA ILE A 364 -23.48 -7.61 -15.51
C ILE A 364 -22.72 -8.31 -16.61
N PHE A 365 -22.29 -9.54 -16.35
CA PHE A 365 -21.66 -10.39 -17.34
C PHE A 365 -22.60 -11.51 -17.75
N ARG A 366 -22.71 -11.72 -19.06
CA ARG A 366 -23.29 -12.93 -19.62
C ARG A 366 -22.18 -13.98 -19.72
N ILE A 367 -22.34 -15.10 -19.03
CA ILE A 367 -21.38 -16.21 -19.00
C ILE A 367 -21.95 -17.39 -19.79
N TYR A 368 -21.16 -17.93 -20.71
CA TYR A 368 -21.46 -19.10 -21.55
C TYR A 368 -22.79 -18.98 -22.31
N ASN A 369 -23.16 -17.74 -22.68
CA ASN A 369 -24.45 -17.39 -23.30
C ASN A 369 -25.71 -17.85 -22.52
N LYS A 370 -25.57 -18.24 -21.25
CA LYS A 370 -26.62 -18.91 -20.48
C LYS A 370 -27.01 -18.14 -19.23
N TYR A 371 -26.04 -17.68 -18.46
CA TYR A 371 -26.29 -17.00 -17.19
C TYR A 371 -25.91 -15.53 -17.26
N GLU A 372 -26.78 -14.66 -16.75
CA GLU A 372 -26.42 -13.29 -16.40
C GLU A 372 -26.10 -13.22 -14.91
N LEU A 373 -24.83 -12.99 -14.62
CA LEU A 373 -24.28 -12.86 -13.27
C LEU A 373 -23.94 -11.40 -13.02
N VAL A 374 -24.34 -10.90 -11.86
CA VAL A 374 -24.10 -9.53 -11.42
C VAL A 374 -22.96 -9.51 -10.43
N PHE A 375 -21.95 -8.71 -10.74
CA PHE A 375 -20.73 -8.57 -9.96
C PHE A 375 -20.68 -7.16 -9.38
N VAL A 376 -20.69 -7.08 -8.06
CA VAL A 376 -20.64 -5.85 -7.29
C VAL A 376 -19.26 -5.76 -6.66
N ASN A 377 -18.36 -5.05 -7.34
CA ASN A 377 -16.99 -4.83 -6.90
C ASN A 377 -16.97 -3.68 -5.87
N ILE A 378 -16.46 -3.94 -4.67
CA ILE A 378 -16.37 -2.96 -3.61
C ILE A 378 -14.94 -2.81 -3.08
N HIS A 379 -14.64 -1.63 -2.56
CA HIS A 379 -13.49 -1.38 -1.70
C HIS A 379 -13.96 -0.46 -0.58
N LEU A 380 -14.08 -0.98 0.64
CA LEU A 380 -14.54 -0.22 1.78
C LEU A 380 -13.35 0.38 2.53
N GLU A 381 -13.09 1.67 2.33
CA GLU A 381 -12.10 2.40 3.13
C GLU A 381 -12.78 2.99 4.38
N THR A 382 -12.47 2.47 5.56
CA THR A 382 -13.05 2.93 6.83
C THR A 382 -12.39 4.22 7.30
N ARG A 383 -12.82 5.35 6.72
CA ARG A 383 -12.50 6.65 7.32
C ARG A 383 -13.46 6.93 8.47
N ARG A 384 -13.03 6.50 9.66
CA ARG A 384 -13.61 6.75 11.00
C ARG A 384 -14.61 5.70 11.47
N LEU A 385 -14.31 5.17 12.66
CA LEU A 385 -15.09 4.25 13.49
C LEU A 385 -16.38 4.92 13.99
N ASP A 386 -17.31 5.19 13.07
CA ASP A 386 -18.62 5.75 13.36
C ASP A 386 -19.68 4.75 12.85
N ASP A 387 -20.94 4.84 13.33
CA ASP A 387 -22.12 4.05 12.89
C ASP A 387 -22.40 4.02 11.36
N ASN A 388 -21.54 4.64 10.55
CA ASN A 388 -21.65 4.79 9.11
C ASN A 388 -21.31 3.51 8.33
N GLU A 389 -20.48 2.60 8.86
CA GLU A 389 -20.12 1.36 8.16
C GLU A 389 -21.28 0.34 8.11
N ILE A 390 -21.96 0.13 9.25
CA ILE A 390 -23.20 -0.66 9.32
C ILE A 390 -24.25 -0.09 8.35
N LYS A 391 -24.33 1.24 8.25
CA LYS A 391 -25.22 1.92 7.30
C LYS A 391 -24.77 1.71 5.86
N ALA A 392 -23.47 1.69 5.56
CA ALA A 392 -22.97 1.52 4.20
C ALA A 392 -23.39 0.18 3.59
N VAL A 393 -23.28 -0.92 4.33
CA VAL A 393 -23.75 -2.25 3.88
C VAL A 393 -25.27 -2.27 3.67
N SER A 394 -26.03 -1.67 4.58
CA SER A 394 -27.49 -1.58 4.47
C SER A 394 -27.93 -0.73 3.27
N VAL A 395 -27.25 0.40 3.04
CA VAL A 395 -27.45 1.28 1.88
C VAL A 395 -27.08 0.55 0.59
N LEU A 396 -25.99 -0.21 0.58
CA LEU A 396 -25.60 -1.05 -0.55
C LEU A 396 -26.74 -2.00 -0.92
N ILE A 397 -27.26 -2.76 0.06
CA ILE A 397 -28.37 -3.70 -0.14
C ILE A 397 -29.61 -2.99 -0.70
N GLN A 398 -29.99 -1.85 -0.13
CA GLN A 398 -31.16 -1.11 -0.61
C GLN A 398 -30.96 -0.59 -2.03
N ALA A 399 -29.78 -0.04 -2.33
CA ALA A 399 -29.48 0.50 -3.65
C ALA A 399 -29.38 -0.62 -4.70
N MET A 400 -28.83 -1.78 -4.35
CA MET A 400 -28.84 -2.98 -5.18
C MET A 400 -30.27 -3.44 -5.48
N LYS A 401 -31.16 -3.52 -4.48
CA LYS A 401 -32.57 -3.89 -4.68
C LYS A 401 -33.31 -2.98 -5.67
N ASN A 402 -32.95 -1.70 -5.71
CA ASN A 402 -33.58 -0.73 -6.62
C ASN A 402 -32.98 -0.76 -8.04
N THR A 403 -31.72 -1.18 -8.18
CA THR A 403 -30.95 -1.05 -9.43
C THR A 403 -30.81 -2.37 -10.17
N ILE A 404 -30.61 -3.46 -9.44
CA ILE A 404 -30.32 -4.80 -9.97
C ILE A 404 -31.61 -5.61 -10.01
N LYS A 405 -31.94 -6.13 -11.20
CA LYS A 405 -33.12 -6.98 -11.41
C LYS A 405 -32.80 -8.47 -11.43
N GLN A 406 -31.55 -8.81 -11.73
CA GLN A 406 -31.05 -10.17 -11.77
C GLN A 406 -30.95 -10.75 -10.35
N LYS A 407 -31.02 -12.08 -10.27
CA LYS A 407 -30.97 -12.81 -9.00
C LYS A 407 -29.59 -13.32 -8.63
N HIS A 408 -28.77 -13.69 -9.61
CA HIS A 408 -27.42 -14.20 -9.37
C HIS A 408 -26.44 -13.05 -9.09
N ILE A 409 -26.47 -12.54 -7.86
CA ILE A 409 -25.65 -11.42 -7.39
C ILE A 409 -24.44 -11.95 -6.61
N ILE A 410 -23.27 -11.41 -6.92
CA ILE A 410 -21.97 -11.69 -6.32
C ILE A 410 -21.38 -10.36 -5.84
N ILE A 411 -21.19 -10.20 -4.53
CA ILE A 411 -20.60 -9.00 -3.92
C ILE A 411 -19.22 -9.36 -3.42
N PHE A 412 -18.20 -8.60 -3.79
CA PHE A 412 -16.83 -9.00 -3.50
C PHE A 412 -15.88 -7.81 -3.44
N GLY A 413 -14.73 -8.05 -2.84
CA GLY A 413 -13.62 -7.10 -2.80
C GLY A 413 -13.08 -6.97 -1.39
N ASP A 414 -12.53 -5.80 -1.09
CA ASP A 414 -11.98 -5.50 0.22
C ASP A 414 -13.07 -4.91 1.11
N PHE A 415 -13.50 -5.67 2.12
CA PHE A 415 -14.51 -5.24 3.07
C PHE A 415 -13.89 -4.53 4.28
N ASN A 416 -12.56 -4.54 4.40
CA ASN A 416 -11.77 -3.99 5.50
C ASN A 416 -12.17 -4.50 6.91
N ASN A 417 -12.95 -5.57 6.98
CA ASN A 417 -13.38 -6.23 8.21
C ASN A 417 -13.71 -7.71 7.93
N VAL A 418 -13.75 -8.54 8.97
CA VAL A 418 -14.05 -9.97 8.85
C VAL A 418 -15.53 -10.22 8.54
N PRO A 419 -15.88 -11.25 7.75
CA PRO A 419 -17.27 -11.47 7.33
C PRO A 419 -18.24 -11.79 8.49
N THR A 420 -17.72 -12.15 9.67
CA THR A 420 -18.49 -12.43 10.89
C THR A 420 -18.79 -11.17 11.71
N ALA A 421 -18.27 -10.01 11.30
CA ALA A 421 -18.47 -8.76 12.04
C ALA A 421 -19.94 -8.28 11.95
N PRO A 422 -20.47 -7.60 12.99
CA PRO A 422 -21.88 -7.21 13.07
C PRO A 422 -22.38 -6.38 11.87
N GLU A 423 -21.49 -5.61 11.24
CA GLU A 423 -21.77 -4.75 10.08
C GLU A 423 -22.32 -5.57 8.90
N PHE A 424 -21.92 -6.83 8.77
CA PHE A 424 -22.35 -7.71 7.67
C PHE A 424 -23.57 -8.57 8.01
N GLN A 425 -24.14 -8.44 9.22
CA GLN A 425 -25.36 -9.17 9.58
C GLN A 425 -26.53 -8.82 8.64
N ALA A 426 -26.56 -7.61 8.09
CA ALA A 426 -27.56 -7.20 7.10
C ALA A 426 -27.50 -8.03 5.80
N LEU A 427 -26.30 -8.44 5.35
CA LEU A 427 -26.13 -9.34 4.21
C LEU A 427 -26.67 -10.72 4.52
N VAL A 428 -26.32 -11.27 5.70
CA VAL A 428 -26.81 -12.57 6.16
C VAL A 428 -28.33 -12.58 6.28
N ALA A 429 -28.92 -11.52 6.86
CA ALA A 429 -30.37 -11.35 6.96
C ALA A 429 -31.08 -11.25 5.59
N CYS A 430 -30.33 -10.94 4.53
CA CYS A 430 -30.80 -10.95 3.15
C CYS A 430 -30.40 -12.24 2.39
N ASN A 431 -30.10 -13.33 3.11
CA ASN A 431 -29.70 -14.64 2.57
C ASN A 431 -28.40 -14.66 1.75
N TYR A 432 -27.50 -13.68 1.95
CA TYR A 432 -26.17 -13.76 1.38
C TYR A 432 -25.27 -14.64 2.26
N SER A 433 -24.40 -15.44 1.62
CA SER A 433 -23.36 -16.18 2.32
C SER A 433 -21.99 -15.92 1.72
N TYR A 434 -21.00 -15.72 2.57
CA TYR A 434 -19.60 -15.57 2.18
C TYR A 434 -18.94 -16.93 1.89
N THR A 435 -17.95 -16.93 1.01
CA THR A 435 -17.26 -18.15 0.53
C THR A 435 -15.95 -18.39 1.25
N ILE A 436 -15.21 -17.32 1.59
CA ILE A 436 -13.91 -17.42 2.23
C ILE A 436 -14.12 -17.46 3.75
N GLN A 437 -14.01 -18.65 4.33
CA GLN A 437 -13.95 -18.84 5.78
C GLN A 437 -12.56 -18.45 6.30
N GLU A 438 -12.45 -18.10 7.60
CA GLU A 438 -11.25 -17.60 8.30
C GLU A 438 -9.92 -17.83 7.57
N ASN A 439 -9.35 -16.74 7.06
CA ASN A 439 -8.11 -16.77 6.30
C ASN A 439 -7.19 -15.60 6.65
N LYS A 440 -5.93 -15.72 6.26
CA LYS A 440 -4.88 -14.74 6.52
C LYS A 440 -4.25 -14.31 5.19
N ASP A 441 -3.98 -13.05 4.97
CA ASP A 441 -3.20 -12.59 3.82
C ASP A 441 -1.73 -12.98 3.99
N VAL A 442 -0.97 -12.96 2.88
CA VAL A 442 0.46 -13.27 2.89
C VAL A 442 1.21 -12.03 3.36
N SER A 443 1.98 -12.18 4.44
CA SER A 443 2.86 -11.13 4.95
C SER A 443 4.32 -11.53 4.73
N PRO A 444 5.15 -10.65 4.14
CA PRO A 444 6.59 -10.90 4.04
C PRO A 444 7.30 -10.68 5.39
N LYS A 445 6.59 -10.15 6.40
CA LYS A 445 7.15 -9.78 7.72
C LYS A 445 6.72 -10.70 8.86
N THR A 446 5.64 -11.47 8.69
CA THR A 446 5.11 -12.38 9.72
C THR A 446 4.80 -13.74 9.10
N THR A 447 5.34 -14.81 9.70
CA THR A 447 5.08 -16.20 9.28
C THR A 447 3.62 -16.61 9.38
N GLN A 448 2.81 -15.81 10.09
CA GLN A 448 1.38 -16.06 10.26
C GLN A 448 0.49 -15.26 9.30
N GLY A 449 0.96 -14.23 8.58
CA GLY A 449 0.09 -13.37 7.77
C GLY A 449 -0.73 -12.33 8.56
N SER A 450 -1.42 -11.41 7.87
CA SER A 450 -2.44 -10.50 8.43
C SER A 450 -3.84 -11.10 8.26
N THR A 451 -4.87 -10.63 8.97
CA THR A 451 -6.25 -11.11 8.76
C THR A 451 -6.73 -10.75 7.35
N CYS A 452 -7.20 -11.74 6.58
CA CYS A 452 -7.76 -11.51 5.26
C CYS A 452 -9.16 -10.89 5.40
N VAL A 453 -9.28 -9.62 5.04
CA VAL A 453 -10.53 -8.83 5.06
C VAL A 453 -11.24 -8.82 3.70
N HIS A 454 -10.65 -9.49 2.71
CA HIS A 454 -11.25 -9.74 1.41
C HIS A 454 -12.25 -10.89 1.46
N ASN A 455 -13.39 -10.73 0.81
CA ASN A 455 -14.35 -11.84 0.67
C ASN A 455 -15.16 -11.79 -0.62
N ILE A 456 -15.88 -12.88 -0.89
CA ILE A 456 -16.89 -13.00 -1.95
C ILE A 456 -18.17 -13.53 -1.30
N TRP A 457 -19.22 -12.72 -1.36
CA TRP A 457 -20.57 -13.01 -0.88
C TRP A 457 -21.48 -13.35 -2.05
N LEU A 458 -22.21 -14.45 -1.92
CA LEU A 458 -23.13 -14.96 -2.91
C LEU A 458 -24.56 -14.78 -2.41
N SER A 459 -25.42 -14.24 -3.28
CA SER A 459 -26.88 -14.41 -3.14
C SER A 459 -27.26 -15.89 -3.13
N GLU A 460 -28.47 -16.19 -2.65
CA GLU A 460 -29.00 -17.57 -2.60
C GLU A 460 -28.98 -18.23 -3.99
N GLU A 461 -29.35 -17.49 -5.04
CA GLU A 461 -29.36 -18.00 -6.41
C GLU A 461 -27.95 -18.16 -6.98
N ALA A 462 -27.02 -17.23 -6.72
CA ALA A 462 -25.63 -17.40 -7.15
C ALA A 462 -24.97 -18.59 -6.42
N LYS A 463 -25.31 -18.80 -5.14
CA LYS A 463 -24.83 -19.94 -4.36
C LYS A 463 -25.31 -21.27 -4.93
N ALA A 464 -26.53 -21.33 -5.45
CA ALA A 464 -27.05 -22.55 -6.09
C ALA A 464 -26.25 -22.97 -7.35
N LEU A 465 -25.52 -22.04 -7.98
CA LEU A 465 -24.60 -22.31 -9.09
C LEU A 465 -23.16 -22.61 -8.62
N SER A 466 -22.86 -22.39 -7.35
CA SER A 466 -21.52 -22.62 -6.81
C SER A 466 -21.27 -24.11 -6.60
N THR A 467 -20.04 -24.54 -6.91
CA THR A 467 -19.56 -25.88 -6.58
C THR A 467 -19.25 -26.06 -5.10
N GLY A 468 -19.19 -24.96 -4.34
CA GLY A 468 -18.65 -24.91 -2.99
C GLY A 468 -17.12 -24.80 -2.93
N ASN A 469 -16.43 -24.92 -4.06
CA ASN A 469 -14.99 -24.71 -4.12
C ASN A 469 -14.68 -23.20 -4.10
N SER A 470 -13.81 -22.82 -3.17
CA SER A 470 -13.29 -21.46 -3.01
C SER A 470 -11.99 -21.48 -2.25
N GLY A 471 -11.18 -20.43 -2.36
CA GLY A 471 -9.93 -20.37 -1.63
C GLY A 471 -9.16 -19.07 -1.76
N VAL A 472 -8.01 -19.04 -1.11
CA VAL A 472 -7.05 -17.93 -1.12
C VAL A 472 -5.76 -18.43 -1.77
N ILE A 473 -5.29 -17.73 -2.79
CA ILE A 473 -4.02 -18.03 -3.43
C ILE A 473 -2.91 -17.37 -2.61
N ARG A 474 -1.96 -18.16 -2.12
CA ARG A 474 -0.85 -17.68 -1.27
C ARG A 474 0.52 -17.89 -1.91
N ASP A 475 0.59 -18.77 -2.89
CA ASP A 475 1.82 -19.14 -3.55
C ASP A 475 2.05 -18.28 -4.80
N ASN A 476 3.32 -18.12 -5.16
CA ASN A 476 3.75 -17.47 -6.40
C ASN A 476 3.30 -16.01 -6.56
N LEU A 477 3.09 -15.31 -5.44
CA LEU A 477 2.75 -13.88 -5.40
C LEU A 477 3.99 -12.96 -5.41
N THR A 478 5.19 -13.53 -5.47
CA THR A 478 6.47 -12.81 -5.45
C THR A 478 7.25 -12.99 -6.74
N SER A 479 8.14 -12.05 -7.03
CA SER A 479 9.14 -12.18 -8.08
C SER A 479 10.44 -11.54 -7.65
N LEU A 480 11.57 -12.15 -8.04
CA LEU A 480 12.90 -11.57 -7.82
C LEU A 480 13.03 -10.18 -8.46
N TRP A 481 12.20 -9.85 -9.44
CA TRP A 481 12.23 -8.54 -10.09
C TRP A 481 11.40 -7.48 -9.37
N ILE A 482 10.67 -7.86 -8.32
CA ILE A 482 9.88 -6.93 -7.51
C ILE A 482 10.74 -6.47 -6.31
N PRO A 483 10.87 -5.16 -6.05
CA PRO A 483 11.55 -4.65 -4.86
C PRO A 483 10.84 -5.06 -3.56
N SER A 484 11.62 -5.35 -2.52
CA SER A 484 11.17 -5.67 -1.16
C SER A 484 11.98 -4.86 -0.14
N GLY A 485 11.66 -3.58 0.00
CA GLY A 485 12.47 -2.67 0.81
C GLY A 485 13.88 -2.52 0.21
N TRP A 486 14.90 -2.99 0.94
CA TRP A 486 16.30 -2.98 0.49
C TRP A 486 16.74 -4.25 -0.26
N THR A 487 15.86 -5.24 -0.39
CA THR A 487 16.14 -6.49 -1.11
C THR A 487 15.24 -6.64 -2.34
N TRP A 488 15.52 -7.65 -3.14
CA TRP A 488 14.68 -8.12 -4.25
C TRP A 488 13.81 -9.30 -3.80
N GLY A 489 12.80 -9.69 -4.59
CA GLY A 489 11.90 -10.80 -4.24
C GLY A 489 10.60 -10.38 -3.56
N GLY A 490 10.12 -9.16 -3.81
CA GLY A 490 8.93 -8.60 -3.19
C GLY A 490 7.62 -9.21 -3.68
N LEU A 491 6.56 -8.93 -2.91
CA LEU A 491 5.18 -9.27 -3.26
C LEU A 491 4.62 -8.29 -4.28
N VAL A 492 3.76 -8.78 -5.15
CA VAL A 492 3.01 -7.93 -6.07
C VAL A 492 1.96 -7.08 -5.34
N SER A 493 1.36 -7.60 -4.28
CA SER A 493 0.36 -6.95 -3.44
C SER A 493 0.46 -7.54 -2.02
N ASP A 494 0.11 -6.76 -1.00
CA ASP A 494 -0.09 -7.23 0.37
C ASP A 494 -1.42 -7.98 0.56
N HIS A 495 -2.30 -7.97 -0.44
CA HIS A 495 -3.52 -8.75 -0.48
C HIS A 495 -3.38 -9.99 -1.36
N CYS A 496 -3.88 -11.13 -0.86
CA CYS A 496 -3.96 -12.36 -1.64
C CYS A 496 -5.16 -12.34 -2.60
N PRO A 497 -5.04 -12.93 -3.80
CA PRO A 497 -6.21 -13.22 -4.61
C PRO A 497 -7.09 -14.25 -3.91
N ILE A 498 -8.40 -14.00 -3.90
CA ILE A 498 -9.41 -14.97 -3.46
C ILE A 498 -10.26 -15.40 -4.65
N TRP A 499 -10.82 -16.61 -4.60
CA TRP A 499 -11.60 -17.14 -5.72
C TRP A 499 -12.74 -18.05 -5.27
N THR A 500 -13.71 -18.20 -6.16
CA THR A 500 -14.80 -19.17 -6.03
C THR A 500 -15.14 -19.76 -7.41
N GLU A 501 -15.67 -20.97 -7.41
CA GLU A 501 -15.94 -21.75 -8.62
C GLU A 501 -17.43 -22.08 -8.75
N PHE A 502 -17.93 -21.95 -9.97
CA PHE A 502 -19.30 -22.22 -10.36
C PHE A 502 -19.34 -23.33 -11.41
N ASP A 503 -20.36 -24.18 -11.31
CA ASP A 503 -20.70 -25.13 -12.36
C ASP A 503 -21.92 -24.59 -13.11
N LEU A 504 -21.69 -24.19 -14.36
CA LEU A 504 -22.71 -23.57 -15.21
C LEU A 504 -23.24 -24.55 -16.28
N SER A 505 -23.07 -25.86 -16.05
CA SER A 505 -23.54 -26.93 -16.95
C SER A 505 -25.04 -26.93 -17.18
#